data_AF-A0A7S1SDY9-F1
#
_entry.id   AF-A0A7S1SDY9-F1
#
_cell.length_a   1.000
_cell.length_b   1.000
_cell.length_c   1.000
_cell.angle_alpha   90.00
_cell.angle_beta   90.00
_cell.angle_gamma   90.00
#
_symmetry.space_group_name_H-M   'P 1'
#
loop_
_entity.id
_entity.type
_entity.pdbx_description
1 polymer ?
#
loop_
_entity_poly.entity_id
_entity_poly.type
_entity_poly.pdbx_seq_one_letter_code
_entity_poly.pdbx_strand_id
1 'polypeptide(L)'
;FIEVKAPDLNDYTNLGAARVFFQQDEEISRVPFEGTEEIEVDNLDNLDFIRCPEINFLKIDTEGMEEAVIGGGLRRLQKDWPLIYVESQPYFQDNDDRFLQKMQEWGYSCSPIRQLEMHELLLCIPFEKMEHYREKL
;
A
#
# COMPACT_ATOMS: atom_id res chain seq x y z
N PHE A 1 3.23 11.56 15.64
CA PHE A 1 4.68 11.34 15.58
C PHE A 1 5.02 10.04 16.29
N ILE A 2 5.94 9.28 15.71
CA ILE A 2 6.54 8.08 16.31
C ILE A 2 8.05 8.13 16.10
N GLU A 3 8.80 7.62 17.07
CA GLU A 3 10.25 7.46 16.94
C GLU A 3 10.54 6.16 16.19
N VAL A 4 11.36 6.23 15.15
CA VAL A 4 11.78 5.09 14.32
C VAL A 4 13.30 5.08 14.16
N LYS A 5 13.88 3.93 13.83
CA LYS A 5 15.26 3.82 13.35
C LYS A 5 15.37 4.55 12.01
N ALA A 6 16.27 5.52 11.93
CA ALA A 6 16.53 6.28 10.71
C ALA A 6 17.41 5.45 9.76
N PRO A 7 17.15 5.42 8.44
CA PRO A 7 18.00 4.71 7.50
C PRO A 7 19.38 5.37 7.39
N ASP A 8 20.44 4.57 7.22
CA ASP A 8 21.79 5.08 6.93
C ASP A 8 21.83 5.66 5.51
N LEU A 9 21.88 6.98 5.41
CA LEU A 9 21.90 7.69 4.13
C LEU A 9 23.24 7.60 3.39
N ASN A 10 24.25 6.95 4.00
CA ASN A 10 25.54 6.64 3.38
C ASN A 10 25.57 5.22 2.79
N ASP A 11 24.57 4.38 3.06
CA ASP A 11 24.42 3.04 2.49
C ASP A 11 23.18 2.95 1.59
N TYR A 12 23.45 2.85 0.29
CA TYR A 12 22.43 2.88 -0.76
C TYR A 12 21.83 1.52 -1.13
N THR A 13 22.20 0.45 -0.41
CA THR A 13 21.82 -0.92 -0.77
C THR A 13 20.31 -1.16 -0.72
N ASN A 14 19.55 -0.37 0.07
CA ASN A 14 18.09 -0.52 0.24
C ASN A 14 17.32 0.82 0.22
N LEU A 15 17.76 1.80 -0.60
CA LEU A 15 17.15 3.15 -0.70
C LEU A 15 15.64 3.20 -1.01
N GLY A 16 15.01 2.08 -1.36
CA GLY A 16 13.58 1.98 -1.67
C GLY A 16 12.72 1.34 -0.58
N ALA A 17 13.33 0.83 0.50
CA ALA A 17 12.62 0.08 1.53
C ALA A 17 12.86 0.71 2.91
N ALA A 18 11.77 1.11 3.57
CA ALA A 18 11.80 1.57 4.95
C ALA A 18 10.61 0.95 5.69
N ARG A 19 10.88 0.23 6.78
CA ARG A 19 9.83 -0.23 7.68
C ARG A 19 9.56 0.85 8.71
N VAL A 20 8.31 1.26 8.85
CA VAL A 20 7.87 2.24 9.85
C VAL A 20 7.40 1.53 11.11
N PHE A 21 6.50 0.57 10.97
CA PHE A 21 6.08 -0.31 12.06
C PHE A 21 6.93 -1.58 12.06
N PHE A 22 7.08 -2.20 13.24
CA PHE A 22 7.75 -3.50 13.39
C PHE A 22 9.17 -3.56 12.80
N GLN A 23 10.02 -2.55 13.06
CA GLN A 23 11.44 -2.48 12.66
C GLN A 23 12.36 -3.50 13.37
N GLN A 24 11.88 -4.74 13.55
CA GLN A 24 12.68 -5.83 14.09
C GLN A 24 13.59 -6.42 13.01
N ASP A 25 14.64 -7.10 13.47
CA ASP A 25 15.68 -7.76 12.65
C ASP A 25 15.09 -8.96 11.89
N GLU A 26 14.29 -8.71 10.85
CA GLU A 26 13.92 -9.75 9.90
C GLU A 26 14.91 -9.75 8.72
N GLU A 27 15.38 -10.93 8.35
CA GLU A 27 16.38 -11.17 7.30
C GLU A 27 15.97 -10.68 5.90
N ILE A 28 14.70 -10.29 5.72
CA ILE A 28 14.03 -10.08 4.44
C ILE A 28 14.43 -8.74 3.80
N SER A 29 14.88 -7.76 4.58
CA SER A 29 15.45 -6.51 4.05
C SER A 29 16.40 -5.90 5.07
N ARG A 30 17.71 -6.09 4.89
CA ARG A 30 18.74 -5.47 5.72
C ARG A 30 18.83 -3.97 5.41
N VAL A 31 17.82 -3.20 5.81
CA VAL A 31 17.90 -1.75 5.79
C VAL A 31 18.94 -1.34 6.82
N PRO A 32 20.09 -0.78 6.42
CA PRO A 32 21.07 -0.26 7.37
C PRO A 32 20.44 0.95 8.08
N PHE A 33 20.59 1.02 9.40
CA PHE A 33 20.03 2.11 10.20
C PHE A 33 21.15 2.88 10.90
N GLU A 34 21.05 4.21 10.93
CA GLU A 34 21.95 5.11 11.63
C GLU A 34 21.13 6.09 12.51
N GLY A 35 21.01 5.75 13.80
CA GLY A 35 20.30 6.60 14.77
C GLY A 35 18.78 6.43 14.75
N THR A 36 18.08 7.47 15.22
CA THR A 36 16.62 7.54 15.27
C THR A 36 16.12 8.86 14.71
N GLU A 37 14.89 8.87 14.22
CA GLU A 37 14.18 10.06 13.78
C GLU A 37 12.72 10.01 14.23
N GLU A 38 12.11 11.19 14.37
CA GLU A 38 10.67 11.31 14.59
C GLU A 38 9.97 11.50 13.25
N ILE A 39 9.08 10.57 12.90
CA ILE A 39 8.25 10.70 11.70
C ILE A 39 6.79 10.94 12.08
N GLU A 40 6.11 11.70 11.24
CA GLU A 40 4.66 11.82 11.30
C GLU A 40 4.02 10.62 10.60
N VAL A 41 3.13 9.95 11.31
CA VAL A 41 2.23 8.94 10.73
C VAL A 41 0.85 9.55 10.69
N ASP A 42 0.24 9.52 9.52
CA ASP A 42 -1.09 10.06 9.32
C ASP A 42 -1.97 9.09 8.51
N ASN A 43 -3.28 9.33 8.57
CA ASN A 43 -4.28 8.59 7.84
C ASN A 43 -4.36 9.09 6.39
N LEU A 44 -4.57 8.18 5.44
CA LEU A 44 -4.84 8.53 4.04
C LEU A 44 -6.05 9.50 3.92
N ASP A 45 -7.03 9.38 4.82
CA ASP A 45 -8.18 10.28 4.91
C ASP A 45 -7.81 11.75 5.22
N ASN A 46 -6.63 12.00 5.78
CA ASN A 46 -6.15 13.33 6.17
C ASN A 46 -5.26 13.99 5.10
N LEU A 47 -4.97 13.29 3.99
CA LEU A 47 -4.21 13.87 2.88
C LEU A 47 -4.85 15.19 2.43
N ASP A 48 -4.06 16.26 2.53
CA ASP A 48 -4.54 17.64 2.36
C ASP A 48 -5.12 17.87 0.96
N PHE A 49 -6.38 18.31 0.93
CA PHE A 49 -7.22 18.47 -0.25
C PHE A 49 -6.65 19.48 -1.27
N ILE A 50 -5.77 20.40 -0.83
CA ILE A 50 -5.16 21.41 -1.70
C ILE A 50 -4.25 20.75 -2.76
N ARG A 51 -3.60 19.62 -2.43
CA ARG A 51 -2.64 18.96 -3.33
C ARG A 51 -3.27 17.80 -4.12
N CYS A 52 -4.36 17.21 -3.64
CA CYS A 52 -5.05 16.11 -4.31
C CYS A 52 -6.57 16.17 -4.02
N PRO A 53 -7.33 17.00 -4.75
CA PRO A 53 -8.76 17.19 -4.49
C PRO A 53 -9.61 15.93 -4.76
N GLU A 54 -9.14 15.08 -5.67
CA GLU A 54 -9.71 13.77 -6.03
C GLU A 54 -8.55 12.79 -6.30
N ILE A 55 -8.70 11.53 -5.88
CA ILE A 55 -7.77 10.44 -6.17
C ILE A 55 -8.45 9.50 -7.17
N ASN A 56 -7.98 9.48 -8.42
CA ASN A 56 -8.53 8.56 -9.43
C ASN A 56 -7.75 7.24 -9.49
N PHE A 57 -6.51 7.24 -8.98
CA PHE A 57 -5.61 6.10 -8.96
C PHE A 57 -4.72 6.14 -7.70
N LEU A 58 -4.50 4.98 -7.08
CA LEU A 58 -3.66 4.82 -5.89
C LEU A 58 -2.71 3.64 -6.09
N LYS A 59 -1.40 3.88 -5.99
CA LYS A 59 -0.39 2.82 -5.86
C LYS A 59 -0.11 2.60 -4.37
N ILE A 60 -0.13 1.35 -3.90
CA ILE A 60 0.28 0.95 -2.55
C ILE A 60 1.43 -0.05 -2.70
N ASP A 61 2.55 0.27 -2.06
CA ASP A 61 3.79 -0.50 -2.11
C ASP A 61 4.43 -0.32 -0.73
N THR A 62 3.99 -1.17 0.20
CA THR A 62 4.21 -1.00 1.64
C THR A 62 4.64 -2.27 2.35
N GLU A 63 5.02 -3.30 1.58
CA GLU A 63 5.64 -4.55 2.02
C GLU A 63 5.03 -5.11 3.32
N GLY A 64 3.74 -5.43 3.27
CA GLY A 64 2.99 -6.07 4.36
C GLY A 64 2.16 -5.12 5.22
N MET A 65 2.09 -3.82 4.87
CA MET A 65 1.30 -2.82 5.58
C MET A 65 0.06 -2.34 4.81
N GLU A 66 -0.31 -3.04 3.74
CA GLU A 66 -1.36 -2.61 2.81
C GLU A 66 -2.70 -2.47 3.52
N GLU A 67 -3.01 -3.39 4.44
CA GLU A 67 -4.26 -3.40 5.22
C GLU A 67 -4.38 -2.19 6.15
N ALA A 68 -3.25 -1.72 6.70
CA ALA A 68 -3.17 -0.55 7.55
C ALA A 68 -3.35 0.73 6.73
N VAL A 69 -2.71 0.81 5.55
CA VAL A 69 -2.86 1.95 4.63
C VAL A 69 -4.32 2.14 4.22
N ILE A 70 -4.98 1.09 3.74
CA ILE A 70 -6.40 1.20 3.36
C ILE A 70 -7.29 1.45 4.58
N GLY A 71 -6.91 0.92 5.75
CA GLY A 71 -7.57 1.17 7.04
C GLY A 71 -7.66 2.66 7.41
N GLY A 72 -6.59 3.42 7.15
CA GLY A 72 -6.55 4.87 7.34
C GLY A 72 -7.24 5.69 6.24
N GLY A 73 -7.79 5.05 5.20
CA GLY A 73 -8.27 5.71 3.98
C GLY A 73 -9.73 5.49 3.63
N LEU A 74 -10.52 4.86 4.51
CA LEU A 74 -11.87 4.43 4.16
C LEU A 74 -12.75 5.56 3.61
N ARG A 75 -12.78 6.73 4.26
CA ARG A 75 -13.63 7.84 3.79
C ARG A 75 -13.17 8.34 2.43
N ARG A 76 -11.87 8.39 2.20
CA ARG A 76 -11.28 8.82 0.93
C ARG A 76 -11.56 7.82 -0.19
N LEU A 77 -11.37 6.54 0.07
CA LEU A 77 -11.61 5.46 -0.88
C LEU A 77 -13.08 5.37 -1.30
N GLN A 78 -14.01 5.59 -0.37
CA GLN A 78 -15.45 5.63 -0.66
C GLN A 78 -15.92 6.92 -1.33
N LYS A 79 -15.19 8.03 -1.14
CA LYS A 79 -15.50 9.30 -1.79
C LYS A 79 -15.08 9.31 -3.26
N ASP A 80 -13.85 8.87 -3.54
CA ASP A 80 -13.23 9.05 -4.86
C ASP A 80 -13.24 7.77 -5.72
N TRP A 81 -13.41 6.61 -5.09
CA TRP A 81 -13.38 5.29 -5.74
C TRP A 81 -12.18 5.11 -6.70
N PRO A 82 -10.93 5.32 -6.24
CA PRO A 82 -9.78 5.19 -7.12
C PRO A 82 -9.63 3.77 -7.67
N LEU A 83 -8.99 3.63 -8.83
CA LEU A 83 -8.32 2.36 -9.14
C LEU A 83 -7.16 2.16 -8.16
N ILE A 84 -6.99 0.95 -7.64
CA ILE A 84 -5.90 0.66 -6.68
C ILE A 84 -5.01 -0.41 -7.27
N TYR A 85 -3.72 -0.10 -7.32
CA TYR A 85 -2.65 -1.02 -7.68
C TYR A 85 -1.83 -1.27 -6.42
N VAL A 86 -1.77 -2.51 -5.96
CA VAL A 86 -1.15 -2.84 -4.68
C VAL A 86 -0.20 -4.02 -4.82
N GLU A 87 1.00 -3.85 -4.27
CA GLU A 87 1.92 -4.95 -4.01
C GLU A 87 1.54 -5.57 -2.66
N SER A 88 1.19 -6.86 -2.67
CA SER A 88 0.55 -7.53 -1.55
C SER A 88 1.28 -8.83 -1.23
N GLN A 89 2.53 -8.73 -0.76
CA GLN A 89 3.32 -9.90 -0.37
C GLN A 89 2.57 -10.89 0.53
N PRO A 90 1.82 -10.46 1.57
CA PRO A 90 1.10 -11.41 2.43
C PRO A 90 0.12 -12.32 1.68
N TYR A 91 -0.52 -11.81 0.63
CA TYR A 91 -1.48 -12.60 -0.17
C TYR A 91 -0.77 -13.68 -0.98
N PHE A 92 0.39 -13.37 -1.58
CA PHE A 92 1.10 -14.28 -2.48
C PHE A 92 2.04 -15.24 -1.73
N GLN A 93 2.69 -14.80 -0.65
CA GLN A 93 3.68 -15.59 0.09
C GLN A 93 3.07 -16.30 1.30
N ASP A 94 2.20 -15.63 2.06
CA ASP A 94 1.70 -16.13 3.34
C ASP A 94 0.28 -16.73 3.27
N ASN A 95 -0.37 -16.65 2.09
CA ASN A 95 -1.79 -16.95 1.90
C ASN A 95 -2.72 -16.14 2.82
N ASP A 96 -2.35 -14.89 3.11
CA ASP A 96 -3.14 -13.96 3.91
C ASP A 96 -4.06 -13.12 2.99
N ASP A 97 -5.35 -13.40 3.03
CA ASP A 97 -6.36 -12.76 2.19
C ASP A 97 -7.12 -11.61 2.89
N ARG A 98 -6.70 -11.19 4.10
CA ARG A 98 -7.40 -10.14 4.87
C ARG A 98 -7.56 -8.84 4.10
N PHE A 99 -6.52 -8.44 3.35
CA PHE A 99 -6.59 -7.28 2.47
C PHE A 99 -7.69 -7.44 1.41
N LEU A 100 -7.74 -8.57 0.71
CA LEU A 100 -8.75 -8.81 -0.33
C LEU A 100 -10.17 -8.84 0.26
N GLN A 101 -10.36 -9.52 1.39
CA GLN A 101 -11.66 -9.59 2.06
C GLN A 101 -12.18 -8.19 2.40
N LYS A 102 -11.32 -7.36 3.00
CA LYS A 102 -11.66 -5.97 3.36
C LYS A 102 -11.97 -5.11 2.15
N MET A 103 -11.19 -5.23 1.08
CA MET A 103 -11.46 -4.52 -0.17
C MET A 103 -12.79 -4.95 -0.79
N GLN A 104 -13.12 -6.24 -0.75
CA GLN A 104 -14.39 -6.77 -1.23
C GLN A 104 -15.58 -6.24 -0.41
N GLU A 105 -15.46 -6.21 0.91
CA GLU A 105 -16.46 -5.60 1.81
C GLU A 105 -16.69 -4.12 1.50
N TRP A 106 -15.64 -3.42 1.05
CA TRP A 106 -15.68 -2.00 0.74
C TRP A 106 -16.12 -1.69 -0.70
N GLY A 107 -16.48 -2.69 -1.49
CA GLY A 107 -17.02 -2.47 -2.84
C GLY A 107 -15.99 -2.54 -3.96
N TYR A 108 -14.87 -3.24 -3.75
CA TYR A 108 -13.83 -3.44 -4.76
C TYR A 108 -13.74 -4.90 -5.20
N SER A 109 -13.39 -5.10 -6.47
CA SER A 109 -12.97 -6.40 -7.01
C SER A 109 -11.46 -6.38 -7.20
N CYS A 110 -10.73 -7.19 -6.45
CA CYS A 110 -9.28 -7.33 -6.57
C CYS A 110 -8.91 -8.58 -7.35
N SER A 111 -7.93 -8.48 -8.25
CA SER A 111 -7.45 -9.61 -9.04
C SER A 111 -5.94 -9.52 -9.28
N PRO A 112 -5.22 -10.66 -9.30
CA PRO A 112 -3.79 -10.66 -9.63
C PRO A 112 -3.50 -10.20 -11.06
N ILE A 113 -2.46 -9.39 -11.24
CA ILE A 113 -1.96 -8.99 -12.56
C ILE A 113 -0.91 -10.00 -13.02
N ARG A 114 -1.33 -11.01 -13.77
CA ARG A 114 -0.45 -12.13 -14.18
C ARG A 114 0.52 -11.80 -15.30
N GLN A 115 0.29 -10.70 -16.03
CA GLN A 115 1.14 -10.27 -17.14
C GLN A 115 2.50 -9.73 -16.69
N LEU A 116 2.64 -9.40 -15.40
CA LEU A 116 3.89 -8.96 -14.78
C LEU A 116 4.43 -10.12 -13.95
N GLU A 117 5.14 -11.05 -14.59
CA GLU A 117 5.59 -12.33 -14.01
C GLU A 117 6.49 -12.19 -12.76
N MET A 118 6.95 -10.98 -12.41
CA MET A 118 7.91 -10.75 -11.33
C MET A 118 7.32 -10.09 -10.08
N HIS A 119 6.04 -9.69 -10.07
CA HIS A 119 5.52 -8.83 -9.00
C HIS A 119 4.23 -9.37 -8.40
N GLU A 120 4.17 -9.35 -7.07
CA GLU A 120 3.08 -9.83 -6.22
C GLU A 120 1.94 -8.80 -6.18
N LEU A 121 1.32 -8.59 -7.34
CA LEU A 121 0.45 -7.45 -7.60
C LEU A 121 -1.02 -7.82 -7.68
N LEU A 122 -1.84 -7.00 -7.05
CA LEU A 122 -3.28 -6.98 -7.23
C LEU A 122 -3.72 -5.66 -7.87
N LEU A 123 -4.64 -5.75 -8.81
CA LEU A 123 -5.44 -4.62 -9.27
C LEU A 123 -6.82 -4.71 -8.63
N CYS A 124 -7.18 -3.68 -7.87
CA CYS A 124 -8.49 -3.53 -7.27
C CYS A 124 -9.29 -2.44 -7.99
N ILE A 125 -10.45 -2.84 -8.49
CA ILE A 125 -11.36 -2.00 -9.28
C ILE A 125 -12.66 -1.82 -8.49
N PRO A 126 -13.15 -0.58 -8.27
CA PRO A 126 -14.45 -0.35 -7.67
C PRO A 126 -15.58 -1.00 -8.47
N PHE A 127 -16.56 -1.62 -7.81
CA PHE A 127 -17.69 -2.27 -8.48
C PHE A 127 -18.44 -1.32 -9.43
N GLU A 128 -18.59 -0.05 -9.05
CA GLU A 128 -19.23 0.97 -9.89
C GLU A 128 -18.46 1.31 -11.18
N LYS A 129 -17.16 1.03 -11.24
CA LYS A 129 -16.30 1.29 -12.40
C LYS A 129 -15.96 0.03 -13.19
N MET A 130 -16.40 -1.15 -12.74
CA MET A 130 -16.05 -2.45 -13.35
C MET A 130 -16.39 -2.51 -14.84
N GLU A 131 -17.61 -2.11 -15.23
CA GLU A 131 -18.03 -2.17 -16.64
C GLU A 131 -17.17 -1.25 -17.54
N HIS A 132 -16.73 -0.10 -17.03
CA HIS A 132 -15.84 0.81 -17.77
C HIS A 132 -14.48 0.17 -18.08
N TYR A 133 -13.96 -0.66 -17.18
CA TYR A 133 -12.65 -1.29 -17.34
C TYR A 133 -12.70 -2.66 -18.01
N ARG A 134 -13.87 -3.32 -18.01
CA ARG A 134 -14.08 -4.62 -18.65
C ARG A 134 -13.86 -4.60 -20.17
N GLU A 135 -14.07 -3.46 -20.81
CA GLU A 135 -13.83 -3.26 -22.25
C GLU A 135 -12.36 -2.98 -22.60
N LYS A 136 -11.52 -2.73 -21.59
CA LYS A 136 -10.14 -2.25 -21.75
C LYS A 136 -9.06 -3.21 -21.22
N LEU A 137 -9.47 -4.25 -20.49
CA LEU A 137 -8.64 -5.33 -19.95
C LEU A 137 -8.89 -6.62 -20.73
#